data_AF-A0A7U5GZ40-F1
#
_entry.id   AF-A0A7U5GZ40-F1
#
_cell.length_a   1.000
_cell.length_b   1.000
_cell.length_c   1.000
_cell.angle_alpha   90.00
_cell.angle_beta   90.00
_cell.angle_gamma   90.00
#
_symmetry.space_group_name_H-M   'P 1'
#
loop_
_entity.id
_entity.type
_entity.pdbx_description
1 polymer ?
#
loop_
_entity_poly.entity_id
_entity_poly.type
_entity_poly.pdbx_seq_one_letter_code
_entity_poly.pdbx_strand_id
1 'polypeptide(L)'
;MMNMEVVYLGHLEIVHMYLFGGVKFLHLLMLLMGLDIVTGLFKAAKNHNLWSRKSLFGYARKLLVLIVIITANIVDQILNLEGTLVFSTVLFYIANEVLSIVENMAELGVLVPPGIAEKLKVIESESQSLGQEISEELTGSRVDEELDKKKGLK
;
A
#
# COMPACT_ATOMS: atom_id res chain seq x y z
N MET A 1 9.52 -40.09 9.90
CA MET A 1 9.45 -39.28 8.67
C MET A 1 9.11 -37.87 9.09
N MET A 2 9.91 -36.87 8.70
CA MET A 2 9.56 -35.47 8.95
C MET A 2 8.33 -35.15 8.12
N ASN A 3 7.25 -34.69 8.76
CA ASN A 3 6.00 -34.41 8.07
C ASN A 3 6.25 -33.40 6.96
N MET A 4 5.77 -33.70 5.75
CA MET A 4 5.95 -32.83 4.58
C MET A 4 5.44 -31.41 4.86
N GLU A 5 4.37 -31.28 5.64
CA GLU A 5 3.81 -30.03 6.13
C GLU A 5 4.80 -29.21 6.98
N VAL A 6 5.59 -29.86 7.84
CA VAL A 6 6.61 -29.21 8.67
C VAL A 6 7.77 -28.69 7.81
N VAL A 7 8.11 -29.39 6.72
CA VAL A 7 9.14 -28.95 5.77
C VAL A 7 8.69 -27.70 5.00
N TYR A 8 7.44 -27.67 4.52
CA TYR A 8 6.88 -26.51 3.82
C TYR A 8 6.78 -25.27 4.70
N LEU A 9 6.32 -25.43 5.94
CA LEU A 9 6.26 -24.34 6.91
C LEU A 9 7.66 -23.79 7.20
N GLY A 10 8.66 -24.66 7.37
CA GLY A 10 10.05 -24.23 7.57
C GLY A 10 10.63 -23.42 6.39
N HIS A 11 10.32 -23.78 5.15
CA HIS A 11 10.78 -23.00 3.99
C HIS A 11 10.09 -21.63 3.90
N LEU A 12 8.81 -21.55 4.23
CA LEU A 12 8.07 -20.29 4.31
C LEU A 12 8.61 -19.36 5.40
N GLU A 13 8.95 -19.92 6.57
CA GLU A 13 9.55 -19.16 7.67
C GLU A 13 10.92 -18.58 7.29
N ILE A 14 11.76 -19.35 6.59
CA ILE A 14 13.08 -18.87 6.13
C ILE A 14 12.92 -17.72 5.13
N VAL A 15 12.01 -17.84 4.17
CA VAL A 15 11.73 -16.79 3.19
C VAL A 15 11.19 -15.53 3.88
N HIS A 16 10.28 -15.70 4.85
CA HIS A 16 9.74 -14.60 5.64
C HIS A 16 10.85 -13.90 6.43
N MET A 17 11.70 -14.65 7.14
CA MET A 17 12.82 -14.10 7.89
C MET A 17 13.81 -13.35 7.00
N TYR A 18 14.12 -13.88 5.81
CA TYR A 18 15.07 -13.27 4.89
C TYR A 18 14.54 -11.98 4.24
N LEU A 19 13.28 -11.98 3.80
CA LEU A 19 12.69 -10.84 3.09
C LEU A 19 12.20 -9.75 4.06
N PHE A 20 11.65 -10.16 5.19
CA PHE A 20 10.90 -9.28 6.08
C PHE A 20 11.47 -9.17 7.49
N GLY A 21 12.37 -10.07 7.93
CA GLY A 21 13.07 -9.95 9.21
C GLY A 21 12.18 -9.56 10.41
N GLY A 22 12.73 -8.81 11.36
CA GLY A 22 12.02 -8.30 12.54
C GLY A 22 11.09 -7.10 12.27
N VAL A 23 10.58 -6.92 11.06
CA VAL A 23 9.74 -5.77 10.70
C VAL A 23 8.47 -5.75 11.55
N LYS A 24 8.35 -4.70 12.36
CA LYS A 24 7.22 -4.53 13.29
C LYS A 24 5.93 -4.29 12.51
N PHE A 25 4.83 -4.82 13.04
CA PHE A 25 3.47 -4.66 12.50
C PHE A 25 3.21 -5.22 11.09
N LEU A 26 4.14 -5.97 10.49
CA LEU A 26 3.89 -6.60 9.20
C LEU A 26 2.69 -7.57 9.24
N HIS A 27 2.54 -8.35 10.31
CA HIS A 27 1.38 -9.23 10.48
C HIS A 27 0.05 -8.46 10.55
N LEU A 28 0.04 -7.28 11.17
CA LEU A 28 -1.12 -6.41 11.21
C LEU A 28 -1.44 -5.87 9.81
N LEU A 29 -0.42 -5.45 9.05
CA LEU A 29 -0.61 -5.03 7.67
C LEU A 29 -1.19 -6.17 6.81
N MET A 30 -0.62 -7.38 6.91
CA MET A 30 -1.12 -8.55 6.18
C MET A 30 -2.58 -8.87 6.51
N LEU A 31 -2.96 -8.77 7.79
CA LEU A 31 -4.34 -8.92 8.23
C LEU A 31 -5.26 -7.87 7.60
N LEU A 32 -4.86 -6.59 7.63
CA LEU A 32 -5.64 -5.51 7.02
C LEU A 32 -5.77 -5.67 5.50
N MET A 33 -4.70 -6.05 4.81
CA MET A 33 -4.75 -6.37 3.38
C MET A 33 -5.73 -7.51 3.07
N GLY A 34 -5.73 -8.56 3.90
CA GLY A 34 -6.69 -9.67 3.79
C GLY A 34 -8.14 -9.21 4.01
N LEU A 35 -8.38 -8.41 5.04
CA LEU A 35 -9.69 -7.81 5.30
C LEU A 35 -10.13 -6.91 4.14
N ASP A 36 -9.24 -6.08 3.60
CA ASP A 36 -9.57 -5.21 2.48
C ASP A 36 -9.97 -6.02 1.23
N ILE A 37 -9.26 -7.11 0.93
CA ILE A 37 -9.65 -8.03 -0.16
C ILE A 37 -11.04 -8.60 0.09
N VAL A 38 -11.33 -9.08 1.31
CA VAL A 38 -12.64 -9.64 1.67
C VAL A 38 -13.75 -8.60 1.53
N THR A 39 -13.54 -7.39 2.05
CA THR A 39 -14.53 -6.30 1.97
C THR A 39 -14.73 -5.80 0.54
N GLY A 40 -13.66 -5.74 -0.25
CA GLY A 40 -13.69 -5.43 -1.68
C GLY A 40 -14.45 -6.48 -2.49
N LEU A 41 -14.33 -7.77 -2.14
CA LEU A 41 -15.11 -8.85 -2.76
C LEU A 41 -16.60 -8.71 -2.45
N PHE A 42 -16.98 -8.43 -1.20
CA PHE A 42 -18.38 -8.17 -0.85
C PHE A 42 -18.95 -6.98 -1.62
N LYS A 43 -18.19 -5.89 -1.70
CA LYS A 43 -18.56 -4.69 -2.46
C LYS A 43 -18.78 -5.01 -3.94
N ALA A 44 -17.84 -5.72 -4.55
CA ALA A 44 -17.91 -6.08 -5.95
C ALA A 44 -19.03 -7.09 -6.24
N ALA A 45 -19.39 -7.96 -5.29
CA ALA A 45 -20.56 -8.83 -5.38
C ALA A 45 -21.87 -8.03 -5.36
N LYS A 46 -22.02 -7.07 -4.44
CA LYS A 46 -23.17 -6.14 -4.40
C LYS A 46 -23.34 -5.35 -5.70
N ASN A 47 -22.23 -4.92 -6.29
CA ASN A 47 -22.21 -4.12 -7.51
C ASN A 47 -22.12 -4.95 -8.81
N HIS A 48 -22.18 -6.28 -8.73
CA HIS A 48 -22.01 -7.22 -9.86
C HIS A 48 -20.75 -6.97 -10.73
N ASN A 49 -19.65 -6.53 -10.12
CA ASN A 49 -18.46 -6.02 -10.84
C ASN A 49 -17.13 -6.64 -10.37
N LEU A 50 -17.13 -7.95 -10.08
CA LEU A 50 -15.96 -8.68 -9.57
C LEU A 50 -14.74 -8.64 -10.51
N TRP A 51 -14.97 -8.65 -11.82
CA TRP A 51 -13.93 -8.79 -12.85
C TRP A 51 -13.56 -7.47 -13.55
N SER A 52 -13.87 -6.32 -12.95
CA SER A 52 -13.44 -5.05 -13.55
C SER A 52 -11.91 -4.95 -13.60
N ARG A 53 -11.39 -4.27 -14.61
CA ARG A 53 -9.97 -3.86 -14.64
C ARG A 53 -9.57 -3.11 -13.36
N LYS A 54 -10.50 -2.33 -12.79
CA LYS A 54 -10.30 -1.58 -11.55
C LYS A 54 -10.06 -2.51 -10.35
N SER A 55 -10.87 -3.57 -10.16
CA SER A 55 -10.70 -4.52 -9.06
C SER A 55 -9.41 -5.32 -9.20
N LEU A 56 -9.11 -5.81 -10.40
CA LEU A 56 -7.87 -6.54 -10.68
C LEU A 56 -6.63 -5.69 -10.41
N PHE A 57 -6.65 -4.41 -10.79
CA PHE A 57 -5.54 -3.50 -10.51
C PHE A 57 -5.39 -3.20 -9.01
N GLY A 58 -6.50 -3.18 -8.26
CA GLY A 58 -6.47 -3.08 -6.79
C GLY A 58 -5.71 -4.24 -6.14
N TYR A 59 -5.97 -5.47 -6.57
CA TYR A 59 -5.24 -6.65 -6.07
C TYR A 59 -3.77 -6.64 -6.50
N ALA A 60 -3.47 -6.25 -7.73
CA ALA A 60 -2.09 -6.13 -8.20
C ALA A 60 -1.29 -5.09 -7.38
N ARG A 61 -1.92 -3.97 -7.02
CA ARG A 61 -1.31 -2.93 -6.19
C ARG A 61 -0.86 -3.46 -4.83
N LYS A 62 -1.64 -4.35 -4.21
CA LYS A 62 -1.29 -4.99 -2.94
C LYS A 62 0.01 -5.80 -3.03
N LEU A 63 0.27 -6.47 -4.15
CA LEU A 63 1.56 -7.15 -4.36
C LEU A 63 2.71 -6.15 -4.47
N LEU A 64 2.49 -4.99 -5.11
CA LEU A 64 3.50 -3.93 -5.20
C LEU A 64 3.84 -3.34 -3.84
N VAL A 65 2.88 -3.23 -2.91
CA VAL A 65 3.13 -2.80 -1.53
C VAL A 65 4.19 -3.68 -0.85
N LEU A 66 4.12 -5.00 -1.03
CA LEU A 66 5.11 -5.91 -0.45
C LEU A 66 6.51 -5.68 -1.03
N ILE A 67 6.61 -5.38 -2.33
CA ILE A 67 7.89 -5.03 -2.98
C ILE A 67 8.47 -3.76 -2.36
N VAL A 68 7.64 -2.74 -2.12
CA VAL A 68 8.08 -1.50 -1.47
C VAL A 68 8.58 -1.76 -0.06
N ILE A 69 7.89 -2.60 0.73
CA ILE A 69 8.32 -2.93 2.10
C ILE A 69 9.64 -3.68 2.11
N ILE A 70 9.83 -4.65 1.21
CA ILE A 70 11.11 -5.36 1.07
C ILE A 70 12.23 -4.37 0.71
N THR A 71 11.96 -3.46 -0.22
CA THR A 71 12.92 -2.44 -0.64
C THR A 71 13.28 -1.49 0.50
N ALA A 72 12.28 -1.01 1.25
CA ALA A 72 12.47 -0.16 2.42
C ALA A 72 13.28 -0.88 3.51
N ASN A 73 13.02 -2.17 3.76
CA ASN A 73 13.79 -2.98 4.70
C ASN A 73 15.26 -3.11 4.30
N ILE A 74 15.53 -3.36 3.02
CA ILE A 74 16.91 -3.44 2.50
C ILE A 74 17.63 -2.11 2.66
N VAL A 75 16.99 -1.00 2.28
CA VAL A 75 17.57 0.35 2.40
C VAL A 75 17.82 0.70 3.87
N ASP A 76 16.88 0.41 4.76
CA ASP A 76 17.00 0.63 6.21
C ASP A 76 18.24 -0.07 6.79
N GLN A 77 18.45 -1.34 6.41
CA GLN A 77 19.62 -2.12 6.83
C GLN A 77 20.93 -1.55 6.27
N ILE A 78 20.97 -1.19 4.98
CA ILE A 78 22.16 -0.62 4.35
C ILE A 78 22.56 0.71 5.01
N LEU A 79 21.56 1.52 5.37
CA LEU A 79 21.76 2.84 5.99
C LEU A 79 21.85 2.78 7.52
N ASN A 80 21.73 1.60 8.13
CA ASN A 80 21.69 1.39 9.59
C ASN A 80 20.67 2.29 10.31
N LEU A 81 19.43 2.37 9.80
CA LEU A 81 18.37 3.22 10.36
C LEU A 81 17.58 2.56 11.52
N GLU A 82 18.07 1.45 12.04
CA GLU A 82 17.50 0.70 13.17
C GLU A 82 16.01 0.33 12.99
N GLY A 83 15.58 0.13 11.73
CA GLY A 83 14.21 -0.20 11.37
C GLY A 83 13.27 0.99 11.22
N THR A 84 13.74 2.23 11.38
CA THR A 84 12.91 3.44 11.38
C THR A 84 12.21 3.68 10.03
N LEU A 85 12.93 3.49 8.92
CA LEU A 85 12.39 3.69 7.58
C LEU A 85 11.33 2.65 7.27
N VAL A 86 11.66 1.36 7.43
CA VAL A 86 10.71 0.28 7.15
C VAL A 86 9.49 0.34 8.07
N PHE A 87 9.68 0.72 9.33
CA PHE A 87 8.58 0.95 10.26
C PHE A 87 7.61 2.03 9.77
N SER A 88 8.14 3.17 9.35
CA SER A 88 7.34 4.28 8.82
C SER A 88 6.61 3.88 7.54
N THR A 89 7.28 3.15 6.65
CA THR A 89 6.66 2.58 5.43
C THR A 89 5.51 1.64 5.75
N VAL A 90 5.66 0.74 6.74
CA VAL A 90 4.58 -0.17 7.15
C VAL A 90 3.40 0.59 7.74
N LEU A 91 3.64 1.59 8.60
CA LEU A 91 2.56 2.41 9.15
C LEU A 91 1.80 3.18 8.07
N PHE A 92 2.52 3.71 7.07
CA PHE A 92 1.90 4.35 5.91
C PHE A 92 0.95 3.40 5.17
N TYR A 93 1.39 2.17 4.90
CA TYR A 93 0.53 1.20 4.22
C TYR A 93 -0.61 0.69 5.10
N ILE A 94 -0.44 0.60 6.42
CA ILE A 94 -1.54 0.32 7.34
C ILE A 94 -2.64 1.38 7.22
N ALA A 95 -2.27 2.67 7.19
CA ALA A 95 -3.24 3.75 7.03
C ALA A 95 -3.99 3.65 5.68
N ASN A 96 -3.28 3.31 4.61
CA ASN A 96 -3.89 3.08 3.29
C ASN A 96 -4.89 1.92 3.28
N GLU A 97 -4.56 0.80 3.91
CA GLU A 97 -5.46 -0.36 4.01
C GLU A 97 -6.69 -0.05 4.87
N VAL A 98 -6.53 0.72 5.96
CA VAL A 98 -7.67 1.19 6.78
C VAL A 98 -8.60 2.09 5.95
N LEU A 99 -8.05 3.03 5.17
CA LEU A 99 -8.84 3.87 4.27
C LEU A 99 -9.62 3.03 3.26
N SER A 100 -8.97 2.07 2.60
CA SER A 100 -9.61 1.22 1.60
C SER A 100 -10.75 0.36 2.18
N ILE A 101 -10.56 -0.18 3.39
CA ILE A 101 -11.61 -0.92 4.11
C ILE A 101 -12.79 0.00 4.41
N VAL A 102 -12.53 1.22 4.90
CA VAL A 102 -13.58 2.20 5.23
C VAL A 102 -14.39 2.57 3.98
N GLU A 103 -13.74 2.80 2.84
CA GLU A 103 -14.41 3.04 1.57
C GLU A 103 -15.30 1.85 1.17
N ASN A 104 -14.77 0.63 1.26
CA ASN A 104 -15.53 -0.58 0.93
C ASN A 104 -16.76 -0.74 1.85
N MET A 105 -16.60 -0.46 3.13
CA MET A 105 -17.67 -0.49 4.13
C MET A 105 -18.76 0.56 3.87
N ALA A 106 -18.35 1.80 3.56
CA ALA A 106 -19.27 2.88 3.23
C ALA A 106 -20.11 2.55 1.99
N GLU A 107 -19.49 2.01 0.93
CA GLU A 107 -20.21 1.56 -0.27
C GLU A 107 -21.15 0.37 -0.01
N LEU A 108 -20.78 -0.50 0.94
CA LEU A 108 -21.64 -1.61 1.40
C LEU A 108 -22.85 -1.12 2.21
N GLY A 109 -22.81 0.09 2.76
CA GLY A 109 -23.87 0.65 3.61
C GLY A 109 -23.65 0.38 5.10
N VAL A 110 -22.43 0.01 5.49
CA VAL A 110 -22.05 -0.13 6.90
C VAL A 110 -21.76 1.26 7.46
N LEU A 111 -22.33 1.56 8.63
CA LEU A 111 -22.16 2.86 9.28
C LEU A 111 -20.69 3.04 9.69
N VAL A 112 -20.02 4.00 9.06
CA VAL A 112 -18.67 4.45 9.43
C VAL A 112 -18.78 5.75 10.24
N PRO A 113 -18.14 5.86 11.40
CA PRO A 113 -18.13 7.11 12.17
C PRO A 113 -17.57 8.27 11.34
N PRO A 114 -18.27 9.43 11.26
CA PRO A 114 -17.90 10.53 10.37
C PRO A 114 -16.52 11.11 10.67
N GLY A 115 -16.13 11.18 11.94
CA GLY A 115 -14.80 11.65 12.32
C GLY A 115 -13.64 10.77 11.85
N ILE A 116 -13.89 9.49 11.56
CA ILE A 116 -12.91 8.58 10.96
C ILE A 116 -12.85 8.81 9.45
N ALA A 117 -14.02 8.84 8.79
CA ALA A 117 -14.10 9.06 7.35
C ALA A 117 -13.47 10.39 6.91
N GLU A 118 -13.70 11.47 7.65
CA GLU A 118 -13.17 12.79 7.33
C GLU A 118 -11.64 12.85 7.45
N LYS A 119 -11.08 12.30 8.53
CA LYS A 119 -9.61 12.25 8.71
C LYS A 119 -8.91 11.40 7.67
N LEU A 120 -9.51 10.27 7.30
CA LEU A 120 -8.95 9.39 6.28
C LEU A 120 -8.96 10.06 4.90
N LYS A 121 -9.98 10.86 4.59
CA LYS A 121 -10.06 11.61 3.34
C LYS A 121 -8.97 12.69 3.21
N VAL A 122 -8.60 13.34 4.33
CA VAL A 122 -7.47 14.28 4.35
C VAL A 122 -6.17 13.55 4.01
N ILE A 123 -5.92 12.41 4.64
CA ILE A 123 -4.74 11.57 4.37
C ILE A 123 -4.68 11.13 2.91
N GLU A 124 -5.82 10.75 2.32
CA GLU A 124 -5.91 10.42 0.89
C GLU A 124 -5.44 11.59 0.02
N SER A 125 -5.96 12.80 0.28
CA SER A 125 -5.65 13.99 -0.52
C SER A 125 -4.16 14.38 -0.46
N GLU A 126 -3.55 14.31 0.73
CA GLU A 126 -2.12 14.58 0.91
C GLU A 126 -1.25 13.53 0.22
N SER A 127 -1.66 12.25 0.26
CA SER A 127 -0.93 11.17 -0.42
C SER A 127 -0.94 11.35 -1.95
N GLN A 128 -2.05 11.82 -2.51
CA GLN A 128 -2.20 12.05 -3.94
C GLN A 128 -1.38 13.25 -4.41
N SER A 129 -1.39 14.36 -3.65
CA SER A 129 -0.58 15.54 -3.99
C SER A 129 0.91 15.23 -3.96
N LEU A 130 1.39 14.53 -2.93
CA LEU A 130 2.78 14.09 -2.85
C LEU A 130 3.16 13.16 -4.00
N GLY A 131 2.28 12.21 -4.33
CA GLY A 131 2.51 11.29 -5.46
C GLY A 131 2.59 12.02 -6.81
N GLN A 132 1.76 13.05 -7.01
CA GLN A 132 1.79 13.86 -8.22
C GLN A 132 3.07 14.70 -8.32
N GLU A 133 3.48 15.36 -7.24
CA GLU A 133 4.72 16.13 -7.18
C GLU A 133 5.96 15.27 -7.49
N ILE A 134 6.07 14.10 -6.86
CA ILE A 134 7.17 13.15 -7.11
C ILE A 134 7.16 12.66 -8.56
N SER A 135 5.98 12.37 -9.12
CA SER A 135 5.86 11.95 -10.52
C SER A 135 6.29 13.04 -11.50
N GLU A 136 5.91 14.29 -11.26
CA GLU A 136 6.30 15.44 -12.08
C GLU A 136 7.81 15.69 -12.03
N GLU A 137 8.44 15.49 -10.88
CA GLU A 137 9.88 15.62 -10.70
C GLU A 137 10.66 14.48 -11.39
N LEU A 138 10.23 13.23 -11.22
CA LEU A 138 10.88 12.05 -11.80
C LEU A 138 10.73 11.96 -13.32
N THR A 139 9.63 12.46 -13.88
CA THR A 139 9.37 12.44 -15.33
C THR A 139 9.91 13.68 -16.04
N GLY A 140 10.45 14.67 -15.30
CA GLY A 140 10.97 15.92 -15.86
C GLY A 140 9.91 16.89 -16.38
N SER A 141 8.62 16.55 -16.30
CA SER A 141 7.51 17.32 -16.88
C SER A 141 7.49 18.77 -16.39
N ARG A 142 7.82 19.02 -15.12
CA ARG A 142 7.87 20.37 -14.53
C ARG A 142 9.04 21.20 -15.05
N VAL A 143 10.18 20.56 -15.31
CA VAL A 143 11.37 21.20 -15.88
C VAL A 143 11.12 21.58 -17.34
N ASP A 144 10.47 20.69 -18.09
CA ASP A 144 10.09 20.93 -19.48
C ASP A 144 9.05 22.06 -19.60
N GLU A 145 8.04 22.10 -18.72
CA GLU A 145 7.07 23.20 -18.65
C GLU A 145 7.72 24.56 -18.30
N GLU A 146 8.67 24.59 -17.37
CA GLU A 146 9.39 25.83 -17.03
C GLU A 146 10.31 26.31 -18.18
N LEU A 147 10.93 25.38 -18.92
CA LEU A 147 11.76 25.69 -20.08
C LEU A 147 10.93 26.23 -21.25
N ASP A 148 9.75 25.67 -21.51
CA ASP A 148 8.85 26.15 -22.56
C ASP A 148 8.22 27.51 -22.21
N LYS A 149 7.86 27.75 -20.93
CA LYS A 149 7.44 29.09 -20.47
C LYS A 149 8.53 30.14 -20.70
N LYS A 150 9.79 29.82 -20.43
CA LYS A 150 10.91 30.75 -20.69
C LYS A 150 11.20 30.96 -22.17
N LYS A 151 10.91 29.98 -23.04
CA LYS A 151 11.06 30.11 -24.51
C LYS A 151 9.93 30.92 -25.15
N GLY A 152 8.70 30.82 -24.64
CA GLY A 152 7.54 31.58 -25.12
C GLY A 152 7.47 33.06 -24.66
N LEU A 153 8.39 33.47 -23.77
CA LEU A 153 8.56 34.85 -23.30
C LEU A 153 9.72 35.60 -24.02
N LYS A 154 10.30 35.00 -25.07
CA LYS A 154 11.28 35.65 -25.96
C LYS A 154 10.64 36.11 -27.27
#